data_AF-A0A266Q511-F1
#
_entry.id   AF-A0A266Q511-F1
#
_cell.length_a   1.000
_cell.length_b   1.000
_cell.length_c   1.000
_cell.angle_alpha   90.00
_cell.angle_beta   90.00
_cell.angle_gamma   90.00
#
_symmetry.space_group_name_H-M   'P 1'
#
loop_
_entity.id
_entity.type
_entity.pdbx_description
1 polymer ?
#
loop_
_entity_poly.entity_id
_entity_poly.type
_entity_poly.pdbx_seq_one_letter_code
_entity_poly.pdbx_strand_id
1 'polypeptide(L)' 'MKKQNKFNLGDIVKLKSGGPDMTVNEVVIGYSSKEFTGNYHCQWFAGKKLDAGLFPEESLVAVNSDK' A
#
# COMPACT_ATOMS: atom_id res chain seq x y z
N MET A 1 -3.43 -21.18 3.22
CA MET A 1 -3.15 -20.77 1.83
C MET A 1 -2.24 -19.56 1.89
N LYS A 2 -1.09 -19.59 1.21
CA LYS A 2 -0.13 -18.48 1.18
C LYS A 2 -0.77 -17.30 0.43
N LYS A 3 -0.94 -16.15 1.08
CA LYS A 3 -1.49 -14.95 0.44
C LYS A 3 -0.39 -14.30 -0.40
N GLN A 4 -0.66 -14.05 -1.67
CA GLN A 4 0.24 -13.31 -2.56
C GLN A 4 -0.18 -11.84 -2.55
N ASN A 5 0.79 -10.94 -2.43
CA ASN A 5 0.56 -9.49 -2.46
C ASN A 5 0.15 -9.05 -3.88
N LYS A 6 -0.85 -8.18 -3.99
CA LYS A 6 -1.32 -7.61 -5.27
C LYS A 6 -0.49 -6.42 -5.73
N PHE A 7 -0.11 -5.56 -4.79
CA PHE A 7 0.71 -4.37 -5.03
C PHE A 7 2.17 -4.63 -4.65
N ASN A 8 3.08 -3.97 -5.35
CA ASN A 8 4.52 -3.99 -5.15
C ASN A 8 5.03 -2.65 -4.60
N LEU A 9 6.27 -2.65 -4.11
CA LEU A 9 6.97 -1.42 -3.72
C LEU A 9 7.00 -0.42 -4.89
N GLY A 10 6.65 0.83 -4.59
CA GLY A 10 6.61 1.90 -5.59
C GLY A 10 5.27 2.05 -6.32
N ASP A 11 4.35 1.07 -6.22
CA ASP A 11 3.03 1.20 -6.82
C ASP A 11 2.28 2.38 -6.21
N ILE A 12 1.56 3.12 -7.06
CA ILE A 12 0.67 4.20 -6.63
C ILE A 12 -0.71 3.61 -6.35
N VAL A 13 -1.19 3.80 -5.13
CA VAL A 13 -2.45 3.27 -4.63
C VAL A 13 -3.27 4.36 -3.94
N LYS A 14 -4.56 4.10 -3.77
CA LYS A 14 -5.48 4.97 -3.01
C LYS A 14 -6.47 4.12 -2.23
N LEU A 15 -7.04 4.69 -1.16
CA LEU A 15 -8.18 4.07 -0.49
C LEU A 15 -9.42 4.05 -1.40
N LYS A 16 -10.19 2.96 -1.33
CA LYS A 16 -11.48 2.81 -2.02
C LYS A 16 -12.48 3.93 -1.67
N SER A 17 -12.39 4.47 -0.45
CA SER A 17 -13.21 5.59 0.01
C SER A 17 -12.80 6.96 -0.56
N GLY A 18 -11.71 7.02 -1.33
CA GLY A 18 -11.05 8.26 -1.74
C GLY A 18 -9.94 8.69 -0.79
N GLY A 19 -9.18 9.71 -1.19
CA GLY A 19 -8.01 10.19 -0.45
C GLY A 19 -6.89 10.66 -1.39
N PRO A 20 -5.71 10.99 -0.85
CA PRO A 20 -4.53 11.28 -1.66
C PRO A 20 -4.04 10.02 -2.39
N ASP A 21 -3.30 10.23 -3.48
CA ASP A 21 -2.49 9.16 -4.06
C ASP A 21 -1.34 8.86 -3.09
N MET A 22 -1.13 7.58 -2.80
CA MET A 22 -0.11 7.10 -1.89
C MET A 22 0.82 6.13 -2.63
N THR A 23 2.05 6.01 -2.16
CA THR A 23 3.02 5.04 -2.68
C THR A 23 3.17 3.89 -1.69
N VAL A 24 3.18 2.65 -2.18
CA VAL A 24 3.53 1.49 -1.37
C VAL A 24 5.02 1.58 -1.00
N ASN A 25 5.29 1.76 0.30
CA ASN A 25 6.63 1.86 0.87
C ASN A 25 7.11 0.53 1.49
N GLU A 26 6.18 -0.33 1.91
CA GLU A 26 6.51 -1.66 2.44
C GLU A 26 5.39 -2.67 2.16
N VAL A 27 5.78 -3.90 1.79
CA VAL A 27 4.89 -5.06 1.77
C VAL A 27 5.09 -5.82 3.09
N VAL A 28 4.09 -5.77 3.98
CA VAL A 28 4.28 -6.27 5.36
C VAL A 28 4.30 -7.79 5.38
N ILE A 29 5.44 -8.35 5.80
CA ILE A 29 5.66 -9.79 5.94
C ILE A 29 5.67 -10.21 7.42
N GLY A 30 5.09 -11.37 7.71
CA GLY A 30 5.08 -11.94 9.05
C GLY A 30 6.47 -12.43 9.43
N TYR A 31 6.97 -12.05 10.61
CA TYR A 31 8.32 -12.38 11.07
C TYR A 31 8.61 -13.90 11.05
N SER A 32 7.68 -14.70 11.59
CA SER A 32 7.84 -16.16 11.68
C SER A 32 7.48 -16.90 10.39
N SER A 33 6.44 -16.44 9.67
CA SER A 33 5.97 -17.12 8.46
C SER A 33 6.79 -16.76 7.22
N LYS A 34 7.44 -15.58 7.21
CA LYS A 34 8.01 -14.95 6.00
C LYS A 34 6.98 -14.84 4.87
N GLU A 35 5.70 -14.77 5.23
CA GLU A 35 4.59 -14.64 4.28
C GLU A 35 3.95 -13.26 4.38
N PHE A 36 3.36 -12.82 3.29
CA PHE A 36 2.61 -11.57 3.24
C PHE A 36 1.42 -11.60 4.21
N THR A 37 1.31 -10.56 5.03
CA THR A 37 0.26 -10.45 6.06
C THR A 37 -1.08 -9.95 5.51
N GLY A 38 -1.11 -9.44 4.27
CA GLY A 38 -2.29 -8.75 3.74
C GLY A 38 -2.28 -7.24 3.93
N ASN A 39 -1.22 -6.65 4.50
CA ASN A 39 -1.14 -5.21 4.78
C ASN A 39 0.06 -4.56 4.10
N TYR A 40 -0.06 -3.27 3.83
CA TYR A 40 0.99 -2.44 3.24
C TYR A 40 1.23 -1.21 4.09
N HIS A 41 2.50 -0.84 4.25
CA HIS A 41 2.81 0.54 4.61
C HIS A 41 2.81 1.39 3.35
N CYS A 42 2.02 2.44 3.36
CA CYS A 42 1.97 3.44 2.32
C CYS A 42 2.46 4.78 2.86
N GLN A 43 3.04 5.59 2.00
CA GLN A 43 3.44 6.96 2.31
C GLN A 43 2.94 7.93 1.24
N TRP A 44 2.66 9.16 1.63
CA TRP A 44 2.19 10.20 0.73
C TRP A 44 2.61 11.58 1.22
N PHE A 45 2.51 12.57 0.34
CA PHE A 45 2.71 13.96 0.72
C PHE A 45 1.36 14.65 0.99
N ALA A 46 1.21 15.20 2.20
CA ALA A 46 0.15 16.11 2.56
C ALA A 46 0.72 17.54 2.51
N GLY A 47 0.71 18.14 1.31
CA GLY A 47 1.43 19.39 1.06
C GLY A 47 2.94 19.19 1.16
N LYS A 48 3.60 19.86 2.11
CA LYS A 48 5.06 19.74 2.35
C LYS A 48 5.45 18.66 3.36
N LYS A 49 4.47 18.00 3.98
CA LYS A 49 4.71 16.99 5.01
C LYS A 49 4.65 15.59 4.39
N LEU A 50 5.64 14.76 4.67
CA LEU A 50 5.58 13.32 4.43
C LEU A 50 4.72 12.67 5.53
N ASP A 51 3.71 11.93 5.13
CA ASP A 51 2.84 11.16 6.02
C ASP A 51 2.83 9.68 5.60
N ALA A 52 2.45 8.79 6.52
CA ALA A 52 2.47 7.35 6.29
C ALA A 52 1.40 6.62 7.08
N GLY A 53 1.00 5.44 6.60
CA GLY A 53 -0.06 4.64 7.21
C GLY A 53 0.02 3.17 6.83
N LEU A 54 -0.54 2.31 7.68
CA LEU A 54 -0.70 0.88 7.44
C LEU A 54 -2.12 0.62 6.93
N PHE A 55 -2.25 -0.02 5.78
CA PHE A 55 -3.56 -0.30 5.17
C PHE A 55 -3.69 -1.76 4.74
N PRO A 56 -4.87 -2.37 4.94
CA PRO A 56 -5.15 -3.70 4.40
C PRO A 56 -5.30 -3.66 2.87
N GLU A 57 -4.84 -4.70 2.19
CA GLU A 57 -4.86 -4.82 0.72
C GLU A 57 -6.25 -4.56 0.13
N GLU A 58 -7.30 -5.05 0.77
CA GLU A 58 -8.66 -4.91 0.30
C GLU A 58 -9.22 -3.49 0.39
N SER A 59 -8.60 -2.57 1.13
CA SER A 59 -9.02 -1.16 1.17
C SER A 59 -8.37 -0.33 0.05
N LEU A 60 -7.36 -0.88 -0.63
CA LEU A 60 -6.58 -0.18 -1.64
C LEU A 60 -7.08 -0.48 -3.07
N VAL A 61 -6.87 0.49 -3.95
CA VAL A 61 -7.01 0.36 -5.42
C VAL A 61 -5.75 0.91 -6.10
N ALA A 62 -5.36 0.29 -7.22
CA ALA A 62 -4.31 0.82 -8.07
C ALA A 62 -4.75 2.15 -8.67
N VAL A 63 -3.85 3.13 -8.66
CA VAL A 63 -4.00 4.35 -9.45
C VAL A 63 -3.17 4.15 -10.71
N ASN A 64 -3.82 3.77 -11.80
CA ASN A 64 -3.13 3.68 -13.09
C ASN A 64 -2.66 5.08 -13.47
N SER A 65 -1.34 5.21 -13.65
CA SER A 65 -0.78 6.37 -14.35
C SER A 65 -0.95 6.14 -15.84
N ASP A 66 -2.20 6.19 -16.33
CA ASP A 66 -2.44 6.31 -17.75
C ASP A 66 -1.98 7.72 -18.16
N LYS A 67 -0.70 7.81 -18.54
CA LYS A 67 -0.10 8.92 -19.27
C LYS A 67 0.43 8.39 -20.60
#